data_AF-A0A6L7WZA1-F1
#
_entry.id   AF-A0A6L7WZA1-F1
#
_cell.length_a   1.000
_cell.length_b   1.000
_cell.length_c   1.000
_cell.angle_alpha   90.00
_cell.angle_beta   90.00
_cell.angle_gamma   90.00
#
_symmetry.space_group_name_H-M   'P 1'
#
loop_
_entity.id
_entity.type
_entity.pdbx_description
1 polymer ?
#
loop_
_entity_poly.entity_id
_entity_poly.type
_entity_poly.pdbx_seq_one_letter_code
_entity_poly.pdbx_strand_id
1 'polypeptide(L)'
;MAVFDTLRAARTLKAAGFGDAKAEAVAEIVQAVANGNRVSKVDLRDFATKADLERFATKEDLERFATKEDLKSFATKADLERFASKAELQDLELRLTIRMGVIAASSVTIATALTAALSQLLL
;
A
#
# COMPACT_ATOMS: atom_id res chain seq x y z
N MET A 1 -45.45 0.34 -39.15
CA MET A 1 -44.04 -0.10 -39.04
C MET A 1 -43.82 -0.57 -37.62
N ALA A 2 -43.27 -1.76 -37.41
CA ALA A 2 -42.95 -2.25 -36.08
C ALA A 2 -41.82 -1.39 -35.50
N VAL A 3 -41.99 -0.87 -34.28
CA VAL A 3 -40.93 -0.20 -33.54
C VAL A 3 -39.96 -1.27 -33.07
N PHE A 4 -38.71 -1.20 -33.54
CA PHE A 4 -37.66 -2.12 -33.07
C PHE A 4 -37.26 -1.73 -31.63
N ASP A 5 -37.06 -2.72 -30.77
CA ASP A 5 -36.75 -2.54 -29.34
C ASP A 5 -35.27 -2.86 -29.11
N THR A 6 -34.45 -1.80 -29.10
CA THR A 6 -32.99 -1.88 -28.91
C THR A 6 -32.60 -2.47 -27.56
N LEU A 7 -33.35 -2.18 -26.49
CA LEU A 7 -33.05 -2.68 -25.14
C LEU A 7 -33.29 -4.19 -25.05
N ARG A 8 -34.37 -4.68 -25.66
CA ARG A 8 -34.63 -6.12 -25.73
C ARG A 8 -33.59 -6.81 -26.60
N ALA A 9 -33.22 -6.23 -27.74
CA ALA A 9 -32.18 -6.77 -28.62
C ALA A 9 -30.82 -6.85 -27.90
N ALA A 10 -30.39 -5.79 -27.23
CA ALA A 10 -29.14 -5.77 -26.47
C ALA A 10 -29.13 -6.83 -25.34
N ARG A 11 -30.25 -6.99 -24.62
CA ARG A 11 -30.37 -8.05 -23.59
C ARG A 11 -30.29 -9.45 -24.18
N THR A 12 -30.90 -9.70 -25.34
CA THR A 12 -30.80 -11.00 -26.02
C THR A 12 -29.38 -11.29 -26.50
N LEU A 13 -28.67 -10.27 -26.98
CA LEU A 13 -27.27 -10.39 -27.39
C LEU A 13 -26.35 -10.63 -26.17
N LYS A 14 -26.62 -9.95 -25.05
CA LYS A 14 -25.91 -10.18 -23.79
C LYS A 14 -26.13 -11.59 -23.25
N ALA A 15 -27.37 -12.09 -23.31
CA ALA A 15 -27.69 -13.47 -22.96
C ALA A 15 -27.02 -14.49 -23.91
N ALA A 16 -26.74 -14.11 -25.16
CA ALA A 16 -25.97 -14.89 -26.12
C ALA A 16 -24.44 -14.80 -25.94
N GLY A 17 -23.96 -14.10 -24.89
CA GLY A 17 -22.54 -13.99 -24.56
C GLY A 17 -21.81 -12.80 -25.18
N PHE A 18 -22.52 -11.86 -25.82
CA PHE A 18 -21.91 -10.59 -26.22
C PHE A 18 -21.67 -9.72 -24.98
N GLY A 19 -20.47 -9.14 -24.86
CA GLY A 19 -20.19 -8.16 -23.81
C GLY A 19 -21.06 -6.90 -23.97
N ASP A 20 -21.33 -6.20 -22.86
CA ASP A 20 -22.31 -5.10 -22.77
C ASP A 20 -22.18 -4.08 -23.89
N ALA A 21 -20.97 -3.53 -24.08
CA ALA A 21 -20.70 -2.55 -25.13
C ALA A 21 -20.91 -3.09 -26.56
N LYS A 22 -20.64 -4.38 -26.80
CA LYS A 22 -20.83 -5.00 -28.12
C LYS A 22 -22.30 -5.27 -28.40
N ALA A 23 -23.04 -5.71 -27.39
CA ALA A 23 -24.47 -5.99 -27.50
C ALA A 23 -25.28 -4.73 -27.80
N GLU A 24 -24.93 -3.61 -27.13
CA GLU A 24 -25.56 -2.31 -27.35
C GLU A 24 -25.23 -1.75 -28.74
N ALA A 25 -23.95 -1.77 -29.14
CA ALA A 25 -23.53 -1.30 -30.47
C ALA A 25 -24.24 -2.04 -31.61
N VAL A 26 -24.36 -3.37 -31.52
CA VAL A 26 -25.04 -4.17 -32.54
C VAL A 26 -26.54 -3.89 -32.57
N ALA A 27 -27.19 -3.72 -31.41
CA ALA A 27 -28.61 -3.38 -31.35
C ALA A 27 -28.92 -2.02 -31.98
N GLU A 28 -28.08 -1.02 -31.74
CA GLU A 28 -28.23 0.31 -32.34
C GLU A 28 -28.00 0.31 -33.86
N ILE A 29 -27.00 -0.43 -34.35
CA ILE A 29 -26.76 -0.57 -35.79
C ILE A 29 -27.97 -1.22 -36.47
N VAL A 30 -28.52 -2.29 -35.89
CA VAL A 30 -29.69 -2.97 -36.44
C VAL A 30 -30.93 -2.06 -36.45
N GLN A 31 -31.12 -1.25 -35.40
CA GLN A 31 -32.18 -0.25 -35.35
C GLN A 31 -32.03 0.82 -36.45
N ALA A 32 -30.82 1.32 -36.67
CA ALA A 32 -30.54 2.31 -37.71
C ALA A 32 -30.82 1.74 -39.12
N VAL A 33 -30.42 0.49 -39.38
CA VAL A 33 -30.69 -0.20 -40.65
C VAL A 33 -32.18 -0.49 -40.82
N ALA A 34 -32.89 -0.89 -39.77
CA ALA A 34 -34.33 -1.14 -39.80
C ALA A 34 -35.15 0.12 -40.13
N ASN A 35 -34.63 1.31 -39.77
CA ASN A 35 -35.23 2.61 -40.10
C ASN A 35 -34.86 3.12 -41.51
N GLY A 36 -34.16 2.30 -42.32
CA GLY A 36 -33.78 2.66 -43.69
C GLY A 36 -32.52 3.52 -43.82
N ASN A 37 -31.79 3.74 -42.71
CA ASN A 37 -30.54 4.48 -42.75
C ASN A 37 -29.39 3.58 -43.22
N ARG A 38 -28.53 4.07 -44.13
CA ARG A 38 -27.31 3.37 -44.54
C ARG A 38 -26.20 3.70 -43.56
N VAL A 39 -25.95 2.80 -42.62
CA VAL A 39 -24.78 2.90 -41.72
C VAL A 39 -23.51 2.70 -42.54
N SER A 40 -22.69 3.74 -42.65
CA SER A 40 -21.41 3.75 -43.34
C SER A 40 -20.25 3.51 -42.36
N LYS A 41 -19.06 3.19 -42.88
CA LYS A 41 -17.85 3.02 -42.06
C LYS A 41 -17.47 4.30 -41.29
N VAL A 42 -17.96 5.46 -41.72
CA VAL A 42 -17.77 6.74 -41.03
C VAL A 42 -18.63 6.82 -39.77
N ASP A 43 -19.86 6.31 -39.80
CA ASP A 43 -20.81 6.32 -38.68
C ASP A 43 -20.38 5.36 -37.54
N LEU A 44 -19.45 4.44 -37.81
CA LEU A 44 -18.90 3.51 -36.83
C LEU A 44 -17.63 4.05 -36.13
N ARG A 45 -17.14 5.24 -36.50
CA ARG A 45 -15.92 5.83 -35.90
C ARG A 45 -16.12 6.36 -34.48
N ASP A 46 -17.36 6.64 -34.10
CA ASP A 46 -17.68 7.11 -32.74
C ASP A 46 -17.59 5.97 -31.69
N PHE A 47 -17.45 4.72 -32.14
CA PHE A 47 -17.17 3.59 -31.26
C PHE A 47 -15.67 3.48 -30.95
N ALA A 48 -15.35 3.22 -29.69
CA ALA A 48 -13.99 2.99 -29.24
C ALA A 48 -13.32 1.88 -30.08
N THR A 49 -12.17 2.21 -30.67
CA THR A 49 -11.37 1.31 -31.48
C THR A 49 -10.41 0.50 -30.60
N LYS A 50 -9.81 -0.55 -31.16
CA LYS A 50 -8.75 -1.31 -30.46
C LYS A 50 -7.58 -0.40 -30.03
N ALA A 51 -7.24 0.60 -30.84
CA ALA A 51 -6.18 1.55 -30.52
C ALA A 51 -6.53 2.45 -29.32
N ASP A 52 -7.82 2.72 -29.08
CA ASP A 52 -8.26 3.48 -27.91
C ASP A 52 -8.15 2.65 -26.61
N LEU A 53 -8.34 1.33 -26.71
CA LEU A 53 -8.22 0.38 -25.60
C LEU A 53 -6.76 0.08 -25.23
N GLU A 54 -5.82 0.18 -26.17
CA GLU A 54 -4.38 0.00 -25.93
C GLU A 54 -3.78 1.05 -24.97
N ARG A 55 -4.46 2.19 -24.77
CA ARG A 55 -4.02 3.23 -23.83
C ARG A 55 -4.39 2.94 -22.37
N PHE A 56 -5.21 1.92 -22.11
CA PHE A 56 -5.59 1.54 -20.75
C PHE A 56 -4.62 0.52 -20.18
N ALA A 57 -4.37 0.62 -18.87
CA ALA A 57 -3.61 -0.38 -18.14
C ALA A 57 -4.26 -1.76 -18.30
N THR A 58 -3.45 -2.75 -18.67
CA THR A 58 -3.85 -4.15 -18.78
C THR A 58 -3.83 -4.81 -17.40
N LYS A 59 -4.37 -6.03 -17.32
CA LYS A 59 -4.28 -6.82 -16.09
C LYS A 59 -2.83 -7.15 -15.75
N GLU A 60 -2.00 -7.44 -16.74
CA GLU A 60 -0.57 -7.72 -16.56
C GLU A 60 0.20 -6.50 -16.03
N ASP A 61 -0.19 -5.27 -16.39
CA ASP A 61 0.40 -4.05 -15.84
C ASP A 61 0.16 -3.92 -14.33
N LEU A 62 -0.98 -4.44 -13.84
CA LEU A 62 -1.37 -4.37 -12.43
C LEU A 62 -0.72 -5.45 -11.57
N GLU A 63 -0.28 -6.58 -12.15
CA GLU A 63 0.38 -7.67 -11.43
C GLU A 63 1.75 -7.26 -10.84
N ARG A 64 2.36 -6.20 -11.35
CA ARG A 64 3.64 -5.68 -10.84
C ARG A 64 3.50 -4.86 -9.55
N PHE A 65 2.28 -4.53 -9.15
CA PHE A 65 2.05 -3.73 -7.94
C PHE A 65 1.94 -4.62 -6.71
N ALA A 66 2.57 -4.19 -5.62
CA ALA A 66 2.40 -4.82 -4.32
C ALA A 66 0.93 -4.77 -3.89
N THR A 67 0.42 -5.92 -3.47
CA THR A 67 -0.93 -6.07 -2.96
C THR A 67 -1.00 -5.70 -1.49
N LYS A 68 -2.22 -5.53 -0.97
CA LYS A 68 -2.43 -5.33 0.47
C LYS A 68 -1.93 -6.51 1.31
N GLU A 69 -1.87 -7.70 0.72
CA GLU A 69 -1.40 -8.91 1.39
C GLU A 69 0.12 -8.90 1.55
N ASP A 70 0.84 -8.45 0.53
CA ASP A 70 2.31 -8.28 0.56
C ASP A 70 2.76 -7.33 1.67
N LEU A 71 1.93 -6.34 2.01
CA LEU A 71 2.22 -5.36 3.05
C LEU A 71 1.96 -5.84 4.49
N LYS A 72 1.24 -6.96 4.70
CA LYS A 72 0.91 -7.45 6.06
C LYS A 72 2.12 -7.96 6.83
N SER A 73 3.17 -8.37 6.13
CA SER A 73 4.41 -8.90 6.72
C SER A 73 5.36 -7.82 7.24
N PHE A 74 5.11 -6.54 6.91
CA PHE A 74 5.93 -5.43 7.37
C PHE A 74 5.58 -5.02 8.79
N ALA A 75 6.61 -4.74 9.60
CA ALA A 75 6.46 -4.17 10.92
C ALA A 75 5.75 -2.81 10.84
N THR A 76 4.78 -2.61 11.73
CA THR A 76 4.04 -1.36 11.87
C THR A 76 4.75 -0.42 12.85
N LYS A 77 4.34 0.85 12.87
CA LYS A 77 4.83 1.82 13.87
C LYS A 77 4.54 1.35 15.31
N ALA A 78 3.41 0.70 15.54
CA ALA A 78 3.04 0.18 16.86
C ALA A 78 3.94 -0.99 17.30
N ASP A 79 4.43 -1.81 16.35
CA ASP A 79 5.37 -2.88 16.67
C ASP A 79 6.72 -2.32 17.14
N LEU A 80 7.10 -1.15 16.62
CA LEU A 80 8.34 -0.45 16.97
C LEU A 80 8.27 0.30 18.32
N GLU A 81 7.07 0.63 18.82
CA GLU A 81 6.89 1.35 20.10
C GLU A 81 7.33 0.52 21.33
N ARG A 82 7.42 -0.81 21.19
CA ARG A 82 7.89 -1.69 22.27
C ARG A 82 9.41 -1.66 22.48
N PHE A 83 10.16 -1.09 21.53
CA PHE A 83 11.60 -1.01 21.61
C PHE A 83 12.02 0.26 22.36
N ALA A 84 13.09 0.16 23.14
CA ALA A 84 13.68 1.31 23.80
C ALA A 84 14.09 2.35 22.76
N SER A 85 13.64 3.59 22.96
CA SER A 85 14.05 4.72 22.17
C SER A 85 15.51 5.06 22.43
N LYS A 86 16.12 5.77 21.47
CA LYS A 86 17.49 6.27 21.64
C LYS A 86 17.65 7.13 22.89
N ALA A 87 16.63 7.92 23.24
CA ALA A 87 16.64 8.78 24.42
C ALA A 87 16.63 7.96 25.72
N GLU A 88 15.83 6.90 25.79
CA GLU A 88 15.81 6.01 26.96
C GLU A 88 17.15 5.28 27.16
N LEU A 89 17.78 4.84 26.07
CA LEU A 89 19.12 4.22 26.14
C LEU A 89 20.19 5.22 26.60
N GLN A 90 20.15 6.45 26.12
CA GLN A 90 21.07 7.52 26.55
C GLN A 90 20.89 7.91 28.02
N ASP A 91 19.64 8.01 28.50
CA ASP A 91 19.37 8.26 29.92
C ASP A 91 19.91 7.12 30.80
N LEU A 92 19.72 5.87 30.36
CA LEU A 92 20.25 4.71 31.08
C LEU A 92 21.78 4.71 31.11
N GLU A 93 22.44 5.01 29.98
CA GLU A 93 23.90 5.11 29.87
C GLU A 93 24.47 6.22 30.76
N LEU A 94 23.83 7.40 30.79
CA LEU A 94 24.23 8.52 31.64
C LEU A 94 24.12 8.14 33.13
N ARG A 95 23.00 7.53 33.54
CA ARG A 95 22.78 7.09 34.92
C ARG A 95 23.80 6.03 35.35
N LEU A 96 24.09 5.07 34.48
CA LEU A 96 25.12 4.05 34.71
C LEU A 96 26.49 4.69 34.89
N THR A 97 26.87 5.59 33.98
CA THR A 97 28.15 6.31 34.04
C THR A 97 28.31 7.08 35.35
N ILE A 98 27.30 7.86 35.73
CA ILE A 98 27.32 8.62 37.00
C ILE A 98 27.45 7.69 38.19
N ARG A 99 26.64 6.61 38.25
CA ARG A 99 26.64 5.69 39.39
C ARG A 99 27.98 4.97 39.53
N MET A 100 28.56 4.52 38.42
CA MET A 100 29.90 3.90 38.43
C MET A 100 30.97 4.89 38.85
N GLY A 101 30.90 6.16 38.41
CA GLY A 101 31.79 7.21 38.86
C GLY A 101 31.72 7.47 40.37
N VAL A 102 30.51 7.54 40.93
CA VAL A 102 30.29 7.70 42.38
C VAL A 102 30.87 6.51 43.16
N ILE A 103 30.63 5.28 42.70
CA ILE A 103 31.18 4.07 43.33
C ILE A 103 32.71 4.12 43.33
N ALA A 104 33.33 4.45 42.20
CA ALA A 104 34.79 4.54 42.08
C ALA A 104 35.38 5.61 43.01
N ALA A 105 34.76 6.78 43.15
CA ALA A 105 35.22 7.81 44.07
C ALA A 105 35.06 7.39 45.55
N SER A 106 33.95 6.74 45.88
CA SER A 106 33.69 6.26 47.24
C SER A 106 34.64 5.14 47.67
N SER A 107 35.00 4.22 46.76
CA SER A 107 35.93 3.15 47.10
C SER A 107 37.34 3.67 47.36
N VAL A 108 37.79 4.68 46.60
CA VAL A 108 39.09 5.33 46.81
C VAL A 108 39.14 6.03 48.17
N THR A 109 38.10 6.78 48.52
CA THR A 109 38.04 7.47 49.82
C THR A 109 37.98 6.51 51.00
N ILE A 110 37.27 5.38 50.87
CA ILE A 110 37.26 4.32 51.88
C ILE A 110 38.65 3.69 52.01
N ALA A 111 39.32 3.39 50.90
CA ALA A 111 40.65 2.77 50.93
C ALA A 111 41.71 3.68 51.57
N THR A 112 41.69 4.98 51.26
CA THR A 112 42.63 5.95 51.86
C THR A 112 42.35 6.13 53.35
N ALA A 113 41.09 6.23 53.76
CA ALA A 113 40.71 6.33 55.18
C ALA A 113 41.14 5.09 55.98
N LEU A 114 40.93 3.89 55.44
CA LEU A 114 41.36 2.64 56.08
C LEU A 114 42.89 2.59 56.23
N THR A 115 43.62 2.99 55.20
CA THR A 115 45.09 3.03 55.22
C THR A 115 45.60 3.98 56.30
N ALA A 116 45.02 5.18 56.41
CA ALA A 116 45.37 6.15 57.45
C ALA A 116 45.08 5.63 58.87
N ALA A 117 43.93 4.99 59.09
CA ALA A 117 43.58 4.40 60.37
C ALA A 117 44.54 3.29 60.81
N LEU A 118 44.96 2.42 59.87
CA LEU A 118 45.96 1.38 60.13
C LEU A 118 47.32 1.98 60.50
N SER A 119 47.74 3.07 59.86
CA SER A 119 48.99 3.76 60.20
C SER A 119 48.98 4.36 61.61
N GLN A 120 47.83 4.87 62.09
CA GLN A 120 47.70 5.42 63.44
C GLN A 120 47.75 4.34 64.54
N LEU A 121 47.32 3.11 64.25
CA LEU A 121 47.33 2.01 65.23
C LEU A 121 48.72 1.37 65.39
N LEU A 122 49.59 1.49 64.38
CA LEU A 122 50.94 0.90 64.36
C LEU A 122 52.04 1.85 64.88
N LEU A 123 51.69 3.07 65.29
CA LEU A 123 52.56 4.07 65.94
C LEU A 123 52.32 4.10 67.45
#